data_AF-A0A9N9I4N5-F1
#
_entry.id   AF-A0A9N9I4N5-F1
#
_cell.length_a   1.000
_cell.length_b   1.000
_cell.length_c   1.000
_cell.angle_alpha   90.00
_cell.angle_beta   90.00
_cell.angle_gamma   90.00
#
_symmetry.space_group_name_H-M   'P 1'
#
loop_
_entity.id
_entity.type
_entity.pdbx_description
1 polymer ?
#
loop_
_entity_poly.entity_id
_entity_poly.type
_entity_poly.pdbx_seq_one_letter_code
_entity_poly.pdbx_strand_id
1 'polypeptide(L)'
;MLNYQANFAEILEEIYKPVNGGTASEVGTIRRVQTPVQSMKTVSEFVAVMVEIRDTILPELELIDRRVVQPTSDFITIIKLISKTITKRDHKRIDYDRHRVSVKKIRDKREKSLSDEKNLYKLEEQLDTATKDYDYYNDLLKKELPQFFEYRTQFIEPIFEEFYHMQLKIYGLMLERMDRLVATGYFDVNSNVIDGFDERRVDIQGKLEALTLLGRRAKLEERRNSNNSADTQIEQSRSANSNSRPTSSSKPTRISTDAVDELEEYNHEDDMPPPYTASPTNLTNSSTSRADGDLTFRKDDRIQLIERTEDKNDWWTGKLNGVVGVFPGNYVEEL
;
A
#
# COMPACT_ATOMS: atom_id res chain seq x y z
N MET A 1 -1.00 -7.38 -11.03
CA MET A 1 0.33 -7.20 -11.64
C MET A 1 0.39 -7.77 -13.06
N LEU A 2 0.11 -9.07 -13.28
CA LEU A 2 0.17 -9.71 -14.61
C LEU A 2 -0.72 -9.02 -15.67
N ASN A 3 -1.96 -8.67 -15.33
CA ASN A 3 -2.85 -7.92 -16.22
C ASN A 3 -2.30 -6.54 -16.58
N TYR A 4 -1.66 -5.86 -15.63
CA TYR A 4 -1.05 -4.55 -15.89
C TYR A 4 0.11 -4.69 -16.87
N GLN A 5 0.95 -5.71 -16.69
CA GLN A 5 2.09 -5.97 -17.55
C GLN A 5 1.66 -6.37 -18.99
N ALA A 6 0.62 -7.19 -19.12
CA ALA A 6 0.04 -7.52 -20.43
C ALA A 6 -0.57 -6.29 -21.12
N ASN A 7 -1.37 -5.49 -20.40
CA ASN A 7 -1.97 -4.26 -20.94
C ASN A 7 -0.89 -3.22 -21.32
N PHE A 8 0.17 -3.11 -20.52
CA PHE A 8 1.30 -2.26 -20.84
C PHE A 8 1.97 -2.67 -22.16
N ALA A 9 2.15 -3.96 -22.38
CA ALA A 9 2.69 -4.47 -23.64
C ALA A 9 1.78 -4.12 -24.84
N GLU A 10 0.45 -4.22 -24.70
CA GLU A 10 -0.50 -3.84 -25.76
C GLU A 10 -0.42 -2.33 -26.10
N ILE A 11 -0.31 -1.47 -25.09
CA ILE A 11 -0.09 -0.03 -25.29
C ILE A 11 1.24 0.23 -26.02
N LEU A 12 2.29 -0.53 -25.66
CA LEU A 12 3.59 -0.42 -26.30
C LEU A 12 3.51 -0.82 -27.78
N GLU A 13 2.72 -1.84 -28.13
CA GLU A 13 2.44 -2.19 -29.53
C GLU A 13 1.73 -1.04 -30.27
N GLU A 14 0.76 -0.39 -29.65
CA GLU A 14 0.06 0.76 -30.24
C GLU A 14 1.00 1.91 -30.56
N ILE A 15 1.95 2.21 -29.67
CA ILE A 15 2.95 3.28 -29.88
C ILE A 15 3.87 2.97 -31.07
N TYR A 16 4.22 1.71 -31.27
CA TYR A 16 5.13 1.32 -32.35
C TYR A 16 4.42 1.21 -33.71
N LYS A 17 3.08 1.06 -33.75
CA LYS A 17 2.29 1.02 -35.00
C LYS A 17 2.53 2.29 -35.84
N PRO A 18 2.68 2.14 -37.17
CA PRO A 18 2.92 3.29 -38.03
C PRO A 18 1.71 4.23 -38.04
N VAL A 19 1.98 5.53 -37.97
CA VAL A 19 0.95 6.57 -38.08
C VAL A 19 0.42 6.63 -39.51
N ASN A 20 -0.76 6.03 -39.72
CA ASN A 20 -1.49 6.06 -40.99
C ASN A 20 -2.13 7.44 -41.22
N GLY A 21 -1.32 8.46 -41.51
CA GLY A 21 -1.83 9.73 -42.08
C GLY A 21 -2.08 9.55 -43.58
N GLY A 22 -3.24 10.01 -44.08
CA GLY A 22 -3.68 9.87 -45.47
C GLY A 22 -2.64 10.20 -46.54
N THR A 23 -2.86 9.63 -47.72
CA THR A 23 -2.06 9.76 -48.95
C THR A 23 -1.52 11.17 -49.16
N ALA A 24 -0.23 11.25 -49.50
CA ALA A 24 0.52 12.47 -49.75
C ALA A 24 -0.27 13.53 -50.55
N SER A 25 -0.42 14.74 -49.98
CA SER A 25 -0.62 15.94 -50.79
C SER A 25 0.73 16.36 -51.39
N GLU A 26 0.70 16.79 -52.65
CA GLU A 26 1.82 17.09 -53.56
C GLU A 26 2.79 18.23 -53.14
N VAL A 27 2.87 18.59 -51.86
CA VAL A 27 3.79 19.65 -51.41
C VAL A 27 4.71 19.11 -50.32
N GLY A 28 5.91 18.71 -50.75
CA GLY A 28 7.03 18.36 -49.87
C GLY A 28 6.99 16.90 -49.43
N THR A 29 7.95 16.13 -49.94
CA THR A 29 8.17 14.72 -49.59
C THR A 29 8.58 14.61 -48.12
N ILE A 30 7.62 14.62 -47.18
CA ILE A 30 7.85 14.22 -45.80
C ILE A 30 8.13 12.71 -45.84
N ARG A 31 9.41 12.32 -45.89
CA ARG A 31 9.82 10.94 -45.63
C ARG A 31 9.48 10.63 -44.19
N ARG A 32 8.30 10.04 -43.96
CA ARG A 32 7.96 9.42 -42.68
C ARG A 32 8.96 8.29 -42.46
N VAL A 33 9.72 8.35 -41.37
CA VAL A 33 10.60 7.25 -40.98
C VAL A 33 9.68 6.17 -40.43
N GLN A 34 9.59 5.06 -41.16
CA GLN A 34 8.84 3.89 -40.71
C GLN A 34 9.55 3.29 -39.49
N THR A 35 8.80 2.87 -38.47
CA THR A 35 9.33 2.09 -37.35
C THR A 35 10.14 0.91 -37.89
N PRO A 36 11.38 0.67 -37.40
CA PRO A 36 12.19 -0.45 -37.85
C PRO A 36 11.44 -1.78 -37.73
N VAL A 37 11.51 -2.60 -38.78
CA VAL A 37 10.79 -3.89 -38.85
C VAL A 37 11.18 -4.82 -37.69
N GLN A 38 12.45 -4.78 -37.29
CA GLN A 38 12.95 -5.53 -36.14
C GLN A 38 12.27 -5.09 -34.83
N SER A 39 12.19 -3.78 -34.57
CA SER A 39 11.52 -3.24 -33.37
C SER A 39 10.03 -3.62 -33.32
N MET A 40 9.33 -3.54 -34.46
CA MET A 40 7.93 -3.97 -34.57
C MET A 40 7.76 -5.46 -34.24
N LYS A 41 8.63 -6.30 -34.80
CA LYS A 41 8.62 -7.74 -34.55
C LYS A 41 8.88 -8.05 -33.07
N THR A 42 9.89 -7.41 -32.47
CA THR A 42 10.23 -7.63 -31.06
C THR A 42 9.12 -7.18 -30.11
N VAL A 43 8.46 -6.06 -30.40
CA VAL A 43 7.32 -5.59 -29.58
C VAL A 43 6.14 -6.56 -29.68
N SER A 44 5.86 -7.09 -30.87
CA SER A 44 4.82 -8.11 -31.04
C SER A 44 5.16 -9.42 -30.31
N GLU A 45 6.43 -9.85 -30.36
CA GLU A 45 6.93 -11.00 -29.60
C GLU A 45 6.85 -10.77 -28.08
N PHE A 46 7.17 -9.56 -27.60
CA PHE A 46 7.02 -9.18 -26.21
C PHE A 46 5.57 -9.28 -25.75
N VAL A 47 4.62 -8.71 -26.50
CA VAL A 47 3.18 -8.83 -26.20
C VAL A 47 2.76 -10.29 -26.10
N ALA A 48 3.15 -11.11 -27.08
CA ALA A 48 2.81 -12.53 -27.11
C ALA A 48 3.33 -13.28 -25.86
N VAL A 49 4.58 -13.02 -25.46
CA VAL A 49 5.19 -13.61 -24.27
C VAL A 49 4.48 -13.14 -23.00
N MET A 50 4.15 -11.86 -22.87
CA MET A 50 3.47 -11.33 -21.67
C MET A 50 2.04 -11.88 -21.51
N VAL A 51 1.31 -12.04 -22.62
CA VAL A 51 0.00 -12.70 -22.64
C VAL A 51 0.13 -14.18 -22.28
N GLU A 52 1.11 -14.89 -22.85
CA GLU A 52 1.36 -16.30 -22.52
C GLU A 52 1.72 -16.49 -21.04
N ILE A 53 2.58 -15.63 -20.47
CA ILE A 53 2.93 -15.65 -19.05
C ILE A 53 1.68 -15.46 -18.19
N ARG A 54 0.84 -14.47 -18.51
CA ARG A 54 -0.42 -14.23 -17.79
C ARG A 54 -1.30 -15.47 -17.83
N ASP A 55 -1.57 -16.00 -19.02
CA ASP A 55 -2.52 -17.11 -19.22
C ASP A 55 -2.01 -18.42 -18.62
N THR A 56 -0.68 -18.60 -18.55
CA THR A 56 -0.06 -19.77 -17.92
C THR A 56 -0.02 -19.66 -16.39
N ILE A 57 0.23 -18.47 -15.84
CA ILE A 57 0.37 -18.29 -14.38
C ILE A 57 -0.99 -18.16 -13.68
N LEU A 58 -2.00 -17.56 -14.33
CA LEU A 58 -3.34 -17.41 -13.74
C LEU A 58 -3.91 -18.71 -13.12
N PRO A 59 -3.94 -19.87 -13.82
CA PRO A 59 -4.46 -21.09 -13.22
C PRO A 59 -3.61 -21.61 -12.05
N GLU A 60 -2.30 -21.34 -12.05
CA GLU A 60 -1.42 -21.70 -10.93
C GLU A 60 -1.69 -20.83 -9.69
N LEU A 61 -2.05 -19.56 -9.88
CA LEU A 61 -2.48 -18.67 -8.79
C LEU A 61 -3.82 -19.13 -8.19
N GLU A 62 -4.77 -19.55 -9.02
CA GLU A 62 -6.04 -20.12 -8.54
C GLU A 62 -5.83 -21.40 -7.70
N LEU A 63 -4.80 -22.20 -8.05
CA LEU A 63 -4.44 -23.37 -7.25
C LEU A 63 -3.89 -23.00 -5.88
N ILE A 64 -3.14 -21.90 -5.74
CA ILE A 64 -2.67 -21.41 -4.44
C ILE A 64 -3.87 -21.07 -3.54
N ASP A 65 -4.87 -20.37 -4.08
CA ASP A 65 -6.06 -20.02 -3.31
C ASP A 65 -6.78 -21.27 -2.78
N ARG A 66 -6.95 -22.29 -3.65
CA ARG A 66 -7.66 -23.52 -3.29
C ARG A 66 -6.85 -24.43 -2.35
N ARG A 67 -5.54 -24.54 -2.53
CA ARG A 67 -4.71 -25.52 -1.80
C ARG A 67 -4.04 -24.97 -0.56
N VAL A 68 -3.80 -23.67 -0.50
CA VAL A 68 -3.08 -23.02 0.61
C VAL A 68 -4.02 -22.10 1.38
N VAL A 69 -4.64 -21.14 0.68
CA VAL A 69 -5.40 -20.07 1.34
C VAL A 69 -6.66 -20.62 2.00
N GLN A 70 -7.47 -21.40 1.28
CA GLN A 70 -8.71 -21.97 1.81
C GLN A 70 -8.47 -22.88 3.03
N PRO A 71 -7.59 -23.91 2.97
CA PRO A 71 -7.33 -24.75 4.15
C PRO A 71 -6.78 -23.96 5.34
N THR A 72 -5.90 -22.98 5.10
CA THR A 72 -5.36 -22.13 6.17
C THR A 72 -6.46 -21.27 6.82
N SER A 73 -7.38 -20.74 6.01
CA SER A 73 -8.54 -19.99 6.50
C SER A 73 -9.48 -20.85 7.36
N ASP A 74 -9.74 -22.09 6.94
CA ASP A 74 -10.53 -23.05 7.69
C ASP A 74 -9.85 -23.40 9.02
N PHE A 75 -8.53 -23.61 9.00
CA PHE A 75 -7.74 -23.87 10.19
C PHE A 75 -7.77 -22.69 11.19
N ILE A 76 -7.66 -21.45 10.70
CA ILE A 76 -7.83 -20.24 11.52
C ILE A 76 -9.23 -20.20 12.16
N THR A 77 -10.26 -20.62 11.43
CA THR A 77 -11.63 -20.68 11.95
C THR A 77 -11.76 -21.70 13.08
N ILE A 78 -11.12 -22.87 12.96
CA ILE A 78 -11.05 -23.87 14.02
C ILE A 78 -10.35 -23.31 15.26
N ILE A 79 -9.20 -22.63 15.09
CA ILE A 79 -8.50 -21.97 16.21
C ILE A 79 -9.41 -20.96 16.91
N LYS A 80 -10.14 -20.14 16.16
CA LYS A 80 -11.08 -19.17 16.75
C LYS A 80 -12.17 -19.85 17.58
N LEU A 81 -12.66 -21.02 17.13
CA LEU A 81 -13.65 -21.80 17.88
C LEU A 81 -13.06 -22.34 19.19
N ILE A 82 -11.84 -22.89 19.14
CA ILE A 82 -11.13 -23.37 20.33
C ILE A 82 -10.91 -22.23 21.33
N SER A 83 -10.46 -21.06 20.87
CA SER A 83 -10.29 -19.88 21.72
C SER A 83 -11.60 -19.47 22.40
N LYS A 84 -12.73 -19.49 21.69
CA LYS A 84 -14.05 -19.23 22.29
C LYS A 84 -14.40 -20.26 23.37
N THR A 85 -14.08 -21.54 23.18
CA THR A 85 -14.31 -22.59 24.18
C THR A 85 -13.42 -22.40 25.41
N ILE A 86 -12.16 -22.01 25.23
CA ILE A 86 -11.24 -21.64 26.31
C ILE A 86 -11.81 -20.48 27.13
N THR A 87 -12.29 -19.43 26.47
CA THR A 87 -12.95 -18.29 27.13
C THR A 87 -14.20 -18.71 27.91
N LYS A 88 -15.04 -19.58 27.34
CA LYS A 88 -16.21 -20.14 28.06
C LYS A 88 -15.79 -20.88 29.32
N ARG A 89 -14.78 -21.74 29.25
CA ARG A 89 -14.21 -22.44 30.41
C ARG A 89 -13.72 -21.47 31.48
N ASP A 90 -13.06 -20.39 31.09
CA ASP A 90 -12.58 -19.39 32.05
C ASP A 90 -13.73 -18.63 32.73
N HIS A 91 -14.80 -18.30 32.00
CA HIS A 91 -16.00 -17.73 32.61
C HIS A 91 -16.66 -18.72 33.59
N LYS A 92 -16.79 -19.99 33.22
CA LYS A 92 -17.35 -21.02 34.11
C LYS A 92 -16.48 -21.26 35.35
N ARG A 93 -15.16 -21.11 35.24
CA ARG A 93 -14.25 -21.13 36.39
C ARG A 93 -14.56 -20.01 37.39
N ILE A 94 -14.79 -18.79 36.88
CA ILE A 94 -15.15 -17.63 37.71
C ILE A 94 -16.48 -17.86 38.43
N ASP A 95 -17.49 -18.39 37.72
CA ASP A 95 -18.80 -18.72 38.31
C ASP A 95 -18.65 -19.78 39.42
N TYR A 96 -17.90 -20.86 39.14
CA TYR A 96 -17.58 -21.89 40.12
C TYR A 96 -16.92 -21.31 41.37
N ASP A 97 -15.88 -20.49 41.22
CA ASP A 97 -15.18 -19.85 42.34
C ASP A 97 -16.11 -18.92 43.13
N ARG A 98 -16.95 -18.14 42.46
CA ARG A 98 -17.94 -17.24 43.07
C ARG A 98 -18.95 -18.02 43.92
N HIS A 99 -19.53 -19.09 43.39
CA HIS A 99 -20.50 -19.91 44.12
C HIS A 99 -19.82 -20.68 45.27
N ARG A 100 -18.59 -21.20 45.07
CA ARG A 100 -17.83 -21.91 46.10
C ARG A 100 -17.56 -21.02 47.31
N VAL A 101 -17.13 -19.78 47.07
CA VAL A 101 -16.90 -18.79 48.13
C VAL A 101 -18.21 -18.43 48.85
N SER A 102 -19.32 -18.30 48.11
CA SER A 102 -20.63 -17.95 48.67
C SER A 102 -21.17 -19.06 49.60
N VAL A 103 -21.05 -20.33 49.18
CA VAL A 103 -21.41 -21.49 50.01
C VAL A 103 -20.53 -21.56 51.25
N LYS A 104 -19.20 -21.42 51.10
CA LYS A 104 -18.26 -21.43 52.23
C LYS A 104 -18.60 -20.36 53.27
N LYS A 105 -18.91 -19.14 52.83
CA LYS A 105 -19.28 -18.02 53.72
C LYS A 105 -20.51 -18.31 54.58
N ILE A 106 -21.54 -18.97 54.05
CA ILE A 106 -22.73 -19.34 54.83
C ILE A 106 -22.45 -20.57 55.71
N ARG A 107 -21.68 -21.55 55.22
CA ARG A 107 -21.31 -22.74 56.00
C ARG A 107 -20.51 -22.40 57.25
N ASP A 108 -19.61 -21.42 57.16
CA ASP A 108 -18.71 -21.00 58.24
C ASP A 108 -19.39 -20.09 59.29
N LYS A 109 -20.66 -19.68 59.10
CA LYS A 109 -21.42 -18.94 60.12
C LYS A 109 -21.66 -19.81 61.37
N ARG A 110 -21.36 -19.26 62.56
CA ARG A 110 -21.54 -19.93 63.86
C ARG A 110 -23.01 -20.13 64.25
N GLU A 111 -23.87 -19.18 63.88
CA GLU A 111 -25.32 -19.25 64.08
C GLU A 111 -26.01 -19.14 62.73
N LYS A 112 -26.83 -20.14 62.38
CA LYS A 112 -27.56 -20.21 61.11
C LYS A 112 -29.03 -20.04 61.39
N SER A 113 -29.64 -19.02 60.78
CA SER A 113 -31.09 -18.87 60.79
C SER A 113 -31.74 -19.89 59.84
N LEU A 114 -33.02 -20.22 60.06
CA LEU A 114 -33.86 -20.97 59.10
C LEU A 114 -33.85 -20.35 57.69
N SER A 115 -33.67 -19.04 57.58
CA SER A 115 -33.48 -18.33 56.31
C SER A 115 -32.10 -18.60 55.68
N ASP A 116 -31.05 -18.67 56.51
CA ASP A 116 -29.69 -19.01 56.06
C ASP A 116 -29.62 -20.46 55.56
N GLU A 117 -30.35 -21.40 56.19
CA GLU A 117 -30.44 -22.79 55.71
C GLU A 117 -31.13 -22.88 54.34
N LYS A 118 -32.26 -22.20 54.13
CA LYS A 118 -32.91 -22.16 52.81
C LYS A 118 -32.01 -21.55 51.73
N ASN A 119 -31.28 -20.48 52.07
CA ASN A 119 -30.31 -19.86 51.17
C ASN A 119 -29.11 -20.78 50.88
N LEU A 120 -28.67 -21.56 51.87
CA LEU A 120 -27.60 -22.53 51.70
C LEU A 120 -27.97 -23.60 50.66
N TYR A 121 -29.17 -24.19 50.76
CA TYR A 121 -29.64 -25.16 49.76
C TYR A 121 -29.61 -24.61 48.34
N LYS A 122 -30.08 -23.36 48.14
CA LYS A 122 -30.07 -22.71 46.83
C LYS A 122 -28.66 -22.46 46.30
N LEU A 123 -27.74 -22.01 47.16
CA LEU A 123 -26.35 -21.77 46.75
C LEU A 123 -25.60 -23.08 46.48
N GLU A 124 -25.92 -24.16 47.19
CA GLU A 124 -25.36 -25.49 46.93
C GLU A 124 -25.84 -26.05 45.59
N GLU A 125 -27.11 -25.87 45.23
CA GLU A 125 -27.63 -26.21 43.90
C GLU A 125 -26.93 -25.42 42.78
N GLN A 126 -26.72 -24.11 42.99
CA GLN A 126 -25.97 -23.27 42.05
C GLN A 126 -24.51 -23.69 41.93
N LEU A 127 -23.87 -24.08 43.03
CA LEU A 127 -22.51 -24.59 43.04
C LEU A 127 -22.42 -25.93 42.29
N ASP A 128 -23.35 -26.84 42.49
CA ASP A 128 -23.39 -28.12 41.77
C ASP A 128 -23.52 -27.91 40.26
N THR A 129 -24.42 -27.02 39.84
CA THR A 129 -24.58 -26.65 38.42
C THR A 129 -23.31 -26.02 37.85
N ALA A 130 -22.71 -25.05 38.56
CA ALA A 130 -21.47 -24.39 38.13
C ALA A 130 -20.28 -25.37 38.07
N THR A 131 -20.23 -26.36 38.97
CA THR A 131 -19.21 -27.42 38.98
C THR A 131 -19.33 -28.28 37.72
N LYS A 132 -20.54 -28.77 37.41
CA LYS A 132 -20.81 -29.55 36.20
C LYS A 132 -20.46 -28.79 34.92
N ASP A 133 -20.85 -27.51 34.83
CA ASP A 133 -20.53 -26.66 33.69
C ASP A 133 -19.03 -26.45 33.51
N TYR A 134 -18.30 -26.16 34.59
CA TYR A 134 -16.85 -25.98 34.55
C TYR A 134 -16.13 -27.26 34.16
N ASP A 135 -16.45 -28.38 34.83
CA ASP A 135 -15.82 -29.68 34.59
C ASP A 135 -16.07 -30.14 33.15
N TYR A 136 -17.28 -29.94 32.60
CA TYR A 136 -17.59 -30.23 31.21
C TYR A 136 -16.61 -29.57 30.23
N TYR A 137 -16.44 -28.25 30.29
CA TYR A 137 -15.53 -27.56 29.36
C TYR A 137 -14.05 -27.84 29.67
N ASN A 138 -13.70 -27.99 30.94
CA ASN A 138 -12.33 -28.26 31.36
C ASN A 138 -11.85 -29.63 30.88
N ASP A 139 -12.67 -30.66 31.04
CA ASP A 139 -12.35 -32.02 30.62
C ASP A 139 -12.41 -32.18 29.09
N LEU A 140 -13.35 -31.47 28.43
CA LEU A 140 -13.38 -31.36 26.97
C LEU A 140 -12.05 -30.82 26.43
N LEU A 141 -11.59 -29.68 26.96
CA LEU A 141 -10.33 -29.06 26.53
C LEU A 141 -9.12 -29.94 26.85
N LYS A 142 -9.07 -30.58 28.02
CA LYS A 142 -7.99 -31.51 28.37
C LYS A 142 -7.92 -32.72 27.44
N LYS A 143 -9.07 -33.20 26.97
CA LYS A 143 -9.17 -34.34 26.06
C LYS A 143 -8.80 -33.97 24.62
N GLU A 144 -9.29 -32.83 24.12
CA GLU A 144 -9.24 -32.50 22.69
C GLU A 144 -8.04 -31.63 22.31
N LEU A 145 -7.54 -30.75 23.18
CA LEU A 145 -6.38 -29.90 22.85
C LEU A 145 -5.11 -30.69 22.50
N PRO A 146 -4.74 -31.77 23.22
CA PRO A 146 -3.57 -32.56 22.84
C PRO A 146 -3.70 -33.18 21.44
N GLN A 147 -4.89 -33.69 21.09
CA GLN A 147 -5.17 -34.25 19.77
C GLN A 147 -5.10 -33.18 18.69
N PHE A 148 -5.64 -31.99 18.97
CA PHE A 148 -5.55 -30.85 18.06
C PHE A 148 -4.09 -30.44 17.78
N PHE A 149 -3.22 -30.41 18.80
CA PHE A 149 -1.81 -30.07 18.60
C PHE A 149 -1.04 -31.10 17.79
N GLU A 150 -1.39 -32.39 17.92
CA GLU A 150 -0.83 -33.44 17.09
C GLU A 150 -1.23 -33.27 15.62
N TYR A 151 -2.54 -33.10 15.36
CA TYR A 151 -3.04 -32.91 14.00
C TYR A 151 -2.58 -31.60 13.35
N ARG A 152 -2.38 -30.54 14.14
CA ARG A 152 -1.83 -29.27 13.65
C ARG A 152 -0.50 -29.47 12.94
N THR A 153 0.40 -30.25 13.53
CA THR A 153 1.74 -30.46 12.96
C THR A 153 1.63 -31.17 11.61
N GLN A 154 0.80 -32.21 11.54
CA GLN A 154 0.54 -32.99 10.32
C GLN A 154 -0.19 -32.19 9.23
N PHE A 155 -0.90 -31.13 9.61
CA PHE A 155 -1.63 -30.25 8.69
C PHE A 155 -0.75 -29.14 8.10
N ILE A 156 0.09 -28.50 8.93
CA ILE A 156 0.86 -27.32 8.52
C ILE A 156 1.96 -27.68 7.52
N GLU A 157 2.65 -28.80 7.73
CA GLU A 157 3.83 -29.19 6.95
C GLU A 157 3.51 -29.37 5.44
N PRO A 158 2.49 -30.14 5.02
CA PRO A 158 2.13 -30.27 3.61
C PRO A 158 1.75 -28.95 2.93
N ILE A 159 1.12 -28.03 3.67
CA ILE A 159 0.70 -26.72 3.12
C ILE A 159 1.91 -25.86 2.80
N PHE A 160 2.91 -25.83 3.69
CA PHE A 160 4.14 -25.09 3.45
C PHE A 160 4.94 -25.69 2.28
N GLU A 161 5.03 -27.01 2.20
CA GLU A 161 5.68 -27.69 1.07
C GLU A 161 4.97 -27.38 -0.25
N GLU A 162 3.64 -27.53 -0.31
CA GLU A 162 2.87 -27.21 -1.50
C GLU A 162 3.04 -25.74 -1.92
N PHE A 163 3.00 -24.81 -0.96
CA PHE A 163 3.21 -23.39 -1.21
C PHE A 163 4.60 -23.10 -1.81
N TYR A 164 5.66 -23.66 -1.22
CA TYR A 164 7.02 -23.52 -1.72
C TYR A 164 7.17 -24.02 -3.17
N HIS A 165 6.65 -25.22 -3.47
CA HIS A 165 6.74 -25.78 -4.80
C HIS A 165 5.91 -25.00 -5.83
N MET A 166 4.73 -24.49 -5.44
CA MET A 166 3.94 -23.62 -6.30
C MET A 166 4.66 -22.30 -6.60
N GLN A 167 5.30 -21.67 -5.61
CA GLN A 167 6.12 -20.48 -5.82
C GLN A 167 7.28 -20.76 -6.78
N LEU A 168 8.05 -21.81 -6.52
CA LEU A 168 9.18 -22.20 -7.37
C LEU A 168 8.72 -22.45 -8.82
N LYS A 169 7.58 -23.11 -9.00
CA LYS A 169 6.98 -23.35 -10.32
C LYS A 169 6.59 -22.05 -11.02
N ILE A 170 5.91 -21.12 -10.34
CA ILE A 170 5.50 -19.83 -10.91
C ILE A 170 6.71 -19.01 -11.32
N TYR A 171 7.73 -18.89 -10.46
CA TYR A 171 8.95 -18.15 -10.79
C TYR A 171 9.75 -18.82 -11.91
N GLY A 172 9.83 -20.16 -11.91
CA GLY A 172 10.47 -20.91 -12.98
C GLY A 172 9.80 -20.70 -14.33
N LEU A 173 8.46 -20.76 -14.37
CA LEU A 173 7.69 -20.48 -15.58
C LEU A 173 7.90 -19.04 -16.05
N MET A 174 7.89 -18.06 -15.15
CA MET A 174 8.11 -16.67 -15.52
C MET A 174 9.52 -16.45 -16.09
N LEU A 175 10.54 -17.02 -15.44
CA LEU A 175 11.93 -16.91 -15.86
C LEU A 175 12.15 -17.55 -17.23
N GLU A 176 11.68 -18.79 -17.43
CA GLU A 176 11.83 -19.50 -18.72
C GLU A 176 11.24 -18.68 -19.88
N ARG A 177 10.10 -18.03 -19.66
CA ARG A 177 9.44 -17.22 -20.69
C ARG A 177 10.15 -15.90 -20.93
N MET A 178 10.68 -15.27 -19.89
CA MET A 178 11.49 -14.06 -20.01
C MET A 178 12.83 -14.33 -20.69
N ASP A 179 13.47 -15.47 -20.44
CA ASP A 179 14.73 -15.86 -21.10
C ASP A 179 14.56 -16.03 -22.61
N ARG A 180 13.40 -16.51 -23.07
CA ARG A 180 13.09 -16.56 -24.52
C ARG A 180 13.06 -15.18 -25.15
N LEU A 181 12.58 -14.17 -24.41
CA LEU A 181 12.56 -12.80 -24.87
C LEU A 181 13.98 -12.23 -24.93
N VAL A 182 14.81 -12.47 -23.92
CA VAL A 182 16.22 -12.04 -23.90
C VAL A 182 17.02 -12.72 -25.03
N ALA A 183 16.73 -13.99 -25.31
CA ALA A 183 17.36 -14.75 -26.39
C ALA A 183 17.12 -14.16 -27.80
N THR A 184 16.15 -13.25 -27.97
CA THR A 184 15.99 -12.49 -29.22
C THR A 184 17.19 -11.58 -29.53
N GLY A 185 18.03 -11.27 -28.53
CA GLY A 185 19.22 -10.43 -28.65
C GLY A 185 18.91 -8.94 -28.83
N TYR A 186 17.63 -8.54 -28.79
CA TYR A 186 17.21 -7.16 -28.93
C TYR A 186 17.20 -6.41 -27.58
N PHE A 187 17.00 -7.13 -26.48
CA PHE A 187 16.97 -6.56 -25.13
C PHE A 187 18.35 -6.59 -24.50
N ASP A 188 18.79 -5.43 -24.04
CA ASP A 188 19.99 -5.32 -23.20
C ASP A 188 19.60 -5.52 -21.74
N VAL A 189 20.19 -6.54 -21.12
CA VAL A 189 19.94 -6.93 -19.73
C VAL A 189 21.17 -6.67 -18.85
N ASN A 190 22.29 -6.28 -19.46
CA ASN A 190 23.57 -6.12 -18.76
C ASN A 190 23.83 -4.67 -18.35
N SER A 191 23.27 -3.70 -19.09
CA SER A 191 23.45 -2.28 -18.82
C SER A 191 22.40 -1.73 -17.84
N ASN A 192 22.76 -0.68 -17.11
CA ASN A 192 21.80 0.06 -16.30
C ASN A 192 20.74 0.72 -17.21
N VAL A 193 19.47 0.56 -16.86
CA VAL A 193 18.32 1.07 -17.62
C VAL A 193 18.38 2.59 -17.81
N ILE A 194 18.84 3.33 -16.79
CA ILE A 194 18.90 4.80 -16.84
C ILE A 194 19.97 5.24 -17.84
N ASP A 195 21.18 4.68 -17.73
CA ASP A 195 22.31 5.01 -18.60
C ASP A 195 21.98 4.69 -20.07
N GLY A 196 21.38 3.51 -20.32
CA GLY A 196 20.98 3.11 -21.67
C GLY A 196 19.82 3.94 -22.24
N PHE A 197 18.92 4.46 -21.38
CA PHE A 197 17.87 5.38 -21.81
C PHE A 197 18.46 6.75 -22.18
N ASP A 198 19.34 7.30 -21.34
CA ASP A 198 19.93 8.61 -21.56
C ASP A 198 20.81 8.63 -22.83
N GLU A 199 21.60 7.57 -23.07
CA GLU A 199 22.38 7.44 -24.31
C GLU A 199 21.50 7.50 -25.56
N ARG A 200 20.39 6.73 -25.58
CA ARG A 200 19.45 6.72 -26.71
C ARG A 200 18.64 8.01 -26.83
N ARG A 201 18.41 8.71 -25.70
CA ARG A 201 17.67 9.96 -25.65
C ARG A 201 18.47 11.13 -26.20
N VAL A 202 19.77 11.23 -25.94
CA VAL A 202 20.59 12.37 -26.39
C VAL A 202 20.51 12.58 -27.90
N ASP A 203 20.60 11.51 -28.70
CA ASP A 203 20.50 11.60 -30.17
C ASP A 203 19.11 12.08 -30.64
N ILE A 204 18.04 11.65 -29.96
CA ILE A 204 16.66 12.06 -30.28
C ILE A 204 16.39 13.49 -29.80
N GLN A 205 16.92 13.88 -28.64
CA GLN A 205 16.76 15.21 -28.07
C GLN A 205 17.42 16.28 -28.96
N GLY A 206 18.64 16.03 -29.47
CA GLY A 206 19.28 16.93 -30.43
C GLY A 206 18.47 17.08 -31.73
N LYS A 207 17.86 15.99 -32.23
CA LYS A 207 16.96 16.03 -33.39
C LYS A 207 15.67 16.80 -33.12
N LEU A 208 15.13 16.72 -31.90
CA LEU A 208 13.93 17.43 -31.48
C LEU A 208 14.17 18.94 -31.32
N GLU A 209 15.30 19.33 -30.74
CA GLU A 209 15.70 20.73 -30.56
C GLU A 209 15.97 21.44 -31.90
N ALA A 210 16.41 20.68 -32.92
CA ALA A 210 16.54 21.17 -34.29
C ALA A 210 15.20 21.45 -35.00
N LEU A 211 14.06 20.99 -34.44
CA LEU A 211 12.74 21.27 -35.02
C LEU A 211 12.34 22.73 -34.76
N THR A 212 12.28 23.50 -35.84
CA THR A 212 11.85 24.92 -35.84
C THR A 212 10.40 25.13 -35.39
N LEU A 213 9.59 24.07 -35.36
CA LEU A 213 8.23 24.08 -34.80
C LEU A 213 8.25 24.35 -33.29
N LEU A 214 9.24 23.82 -32.56
CA LEU A 214 9.47 24.09 -31.15
C LEU A 214 10.28 25.39 -30.93
N GLY A 215 11.07 25.81 -31.92
CA GLY A 215 11.89 27.03 -31.88
C GLY A 215 11.11 28.35 -31.72
N ARG A 216 9.80 28.40 -32.02
CA ARG A 216 8.98 29.57 -31.69
C ARG A 216 8.68 29.71 -30.20
N ARG A 217 8.70 28.62 -29.43
CA ARG A 217 8.50 28.68 -27.98
C ARG A 217 9.76 29.21 -27.28
N ALA A 218 10.94 28.77 -27.71
CA ALA A 218 12.23 29.28 -27.25
C ALA A 218 12.41 30.78 -27.57
N LYS A 219 12.12 31.21 -28.81
CA LYS A 219 12.19 32.65 -29.19
C LYS A 219 11.15 33.54 -28.50
N LEU A 220 10.01 33.01 -28.05
CA LEU A 220 8.99 33.75 -27.33
C LEU A 220 9.41 34.00 -25.87
N GLU A 221 10.07 33.03 -25.23
CA GLU A 221 10.67 33.21 -23.90
C GLU A 221 11.87 34.15 -23.94
N GLU A 222 12.70 34.07 -24.98
CA GLU A 222 13.86 34.95 -25.17
C GLU A 222 13.45 36.41 -25.40
N ARG A 223 12.37 36.66 -26.15
CA ARG A 223 11.75 38.00 -26.31
C ARG A 223 11.08 38.53 -25.04
N ARG A 224 10.59 37.64 -24.17
CA ARG A 224 9.97 38.02 -22.89
C ARG A 224 11.03 38.41 -21.85
N ASN A 225 12.23 37.83 -21.90
CA ASN A 225 13.36 38.23 -21.04
C ASN A 225 14.09 39.50 -21.52
N SER A 226 14.13 39.76 -22.83
CA SER A 226 14.81 40.95 -23.38
C SER A 226 14.01 42.25 -23.21
N ASN A 227 12.67 42.20 -23.20
CA ASN A 227 11.85 43.39 -22.92
C ASN A 227 11.88 43.86 -21.45
N ASN A 228 12.34 43.03 -20.51
CA ASN A 228 12.48 43.41 -19.10
C ASN A 228 13.80 44.12 -18.78
N SER A 229 14.72 44.24 -19.74
CA SER A 229 16.08 44.77 -19.51
C SER A 229 16.35 46.13 -20.17
N ALA A 230 15.38 46.73 -20.87
CA ALA A 230 15.57 47.97 -21.63
C ALA A 230 15.07 49.25 -20.93
N ASP A 231 14.48 49.17 -19.73
CA ASP A 231 13.87 50.33 -19.07
C ASP A 231 14.54 50.72 -17.74
N THR A 232 15.84 50.43 -17.59
CA THR A 232 16.59 50.86 -16.41
C THR A 232 18.02 51.21 -16.78
N GLN A 233 18.23 52.38 -17.42
CA GLN A 233 19.43 53.21 -17.29
C GLN A 233 19.37 54.42 -18.24
N ILE A 234 18.68 55.50 -17.84
CA ILE A 234 19.03 56.87 -18.23
C ILE A 234 18.85 57.81 -17.01
N GLU A 235 20.01 58.17 -16.44
CA GLU A 235 20.37 59.47 -15.84
C GLU A 235 19.73 59.96 -14.53
N GLN A 236 20.51 59.78 -13.46
CA GLN A 236 20.71 60.77 -12.41
C GLN A 236 21.63 61.90 -12.91
N SER A 237 21.15 63.15 -12.94
CA SER A 237 21.81 64.29 -12.29
C SER A 237 21.15 65.63 -12.65
N ARG A 238 20.41 66.21 -11.70
CA ARG A 238 20.44 67.66 -11.37
C ARG A 238 19.65 67.93 -10.09
N SER A 239 20.25 68.77 -9.26
CA SER A 239 19.88 69.10 -7.89
C SER A 239 18.89 70.26 -7.82
N ALA A 240 18.03 70.25 -6.78
CA ALA A 240 17.58 71.38 -5.95
C ALA A 240 16.06 71.44 -5.65
N ASN A 241 15.78 71.26 -4.36
CA ASN A 241 14.86 72.03 -3.51
C ASN A 241 13.35 71.72 -3.41
N SER A 242 12.96 71.60 -2.13
CA SER A 242 11.66 71.88 -1.49
C SER A 242 10.50 70.86 -1.48
N ASN A 243 10.27 70.37 -0.26
CA ASN A 243 9.01 70.16 0.48
C ASN A 243 7.86 69.25 0.00
N SER A 244 7.51 68.38 0.98
CA SER A 244 6.17 67.97 1.43
C SER A 244 5.58 66.61 0.99
N ARG A 245 5.58 65.71 2.00
CA ARG A 245 4.68 64.62 2.46
C ARG A 245 3.98 63.63 1.48
N PRO A 246 3.73 62.36 1.94
CA PRO A 246 3.55 61.17 1.08
C PRO A 246 2.12 60.60 1.09
N THR A 247 1.83 59.66 0.17
CA THR A 247 1.00 58.46 0.44
C THR A 247 1.20 57.34 -0.61
N SER A 248 1.21 56.08 -0.10
CA SER A 248 0.88 54.78 -0.75
C SER A 248 1.68 54.33 -1.98
N SER A 249 2.07 53.06 -2.19
CA SER A 249 1.89 51.78 -1.50
C SER A 249 2.75 50.70 -2.20
N SER A 250 2.92 49.55 -1.51
CA SER A 250 3.13 48.18 -2.05
C SER A 250 4.49 47.73 -2.64
N LYS A 251 5.11 46.81 -1.85
CA LYS A 251 6.06 45.67 -2.08
C LYS A 251 6.08 45.01 -3.49
N PRO A 252 7.07 44.16 -3.87
CA PRO A 252 7.98 43.35 -3.02
C PRO A 252 9.46 43.21 -3.46
N THR A 253 10.22 42.66 -2.51
CA THR A 253 11.65 42.33 -2.47
C THR A 253 12.02 41.09 -3.31
N ARG A 254 13.15 41.19 -4.05
CA ARG A 254 13.85 40.08 -4.72
C ARG A 254 14.72 39.30 -3.73
N ILE A 255 14.81 37.99 -3.96
CA ILE A 255 15.90 37.13 -3.48
C ILE A 255 17.09 37.33 -4.42
N SER A 256 18.27 37.63 -3.87
CA SER A 256 19.58 37.39 -4.48
C SER A 256 20.28 36.31 -3.67
N THR A 257 20.77 35.33 -4.41
CA THR A 257 21.80 34.36 -4.02
C THR A 257 23.16 35.05 -4.04
N ASP A 258 24.02 34.75 -3.08
CA ASP A 258 25.45 34.50 -3.35
C ASP A 258 26.17 33.87 -2.15
N ALA A 259 27.20 33.11 -2.52
CA ALA A 259 28.37 32.69 -1.76
C ALA A 259 28.32 31.37 -0.94
N VAL A 260 28.86 30.34 -1.61
CA VAL A 260 29.91 29.38 -1.18
C VAL A 260 30.12 29.12 0.31
N ASP A 261 29.99 27.86 0.74
CA ASP A 261 31.15 27.04 1.14
C ASP A 261 30.75 25.57 1.44
N GLU A 262 31.65 24.66 1.05
CA GLU A 262 32.08 23.45 1.75
C GLU A 262 31.03 22.58 2.48
N LEU A 263 30.67 21.41 1.93
CA LEU A 263 30.18 20.30 2.74
C LEU A 263 30.67 18.93 2.26
N GLU A 264 31.07 18.18 3.27
CA GLU A 264 31.75 16.90 3.29
C GLU A 264 30.90 15.72 2.80
N GLU A 265 31.63 14.72 2.32
CA GLU A 265 31.21 13.35 2.03
C GLU A 265 30.76 12.64 3.31
N TYR A 266 29.49 12.25 3.40
CA TYR A 266 29.00 11.31 4.42
C TYR A 266 28.20 10.17 3.78
N ASN A 267 28.84 9.00 3.74
CA ASN A 267 28.23 7.68 3.67
C ASN A 267 27.31 7.47 4.88
N HIS A 268 26.09 6.98 4.66
CA HIS A 268 25.31 6.22 5.66
C HIS A 268 24.73 4.97 4.98
N GLU A 269 25.51 3.90 4.99
CA GLU A 269 24.95 2.56 5.20
C GLU A 269 24.58 2.44 6.69
N ASP A 270 23.59 1.58 6.99
CA ASP A 270 23.06 1.20 8.30
C ASP A 270 22.14 2.21 9.03
N ASP A 271 20.83 2.10 8.76
CA ASP A 271 19.84 1.72 9.79
C ASP A 271 18.43 1.68 9.17
N MET A 272 18.02 0.50 8.69
CA MET A 272 16.62 0.19 8.45
C MET A 272 16.30 -1.12 9.18
N PRO A 273 15.57 -1.11 10.31
CA PRO A 273 14.98 -2.33 10.82
C PRO A 273 13.64 -2.61 10.09
N PRO A 274 13.33 -3.89 9.77
CA PRO A 274 12.04 -4.32 9.22
C PRO A 274 11.05 -4.66 10.36
N PRO A 275 9.92 -5.34 10.08
CA PRO A 275 8.66 -4.96 9.42
C PRO A 275 7.53 -4.83 10.47
N TYR A 276 6.24 -4.65 10.10
CA TYR A 276 5.12 -5.50 10.58
C TYR A 276 3.77 -5.07 9.97
N THR A 277 3.11 -6.08 9.43
CA THR A 277 1.76 -6.15 8.91
C THR A 277 0.70 -6.11 10.02
N ALA A 278 -0.37 -5.36 9.81
CA ALA A 278 -1.69 -5.69 10.38
C ALA A 278 -2.77 -5.39 9.34
N SER A 279 -3.41 -6.44 8.84
CA SER A 279 -4.73 -6.33 8.20
C SER A 279 -5.80 -6.27 9.29
N PRO A 280 -6.92 -5.59 9.01
CA PRO A 280 -8.19 -6.27 9.13
C PRO A 280 -8.95 -6.26 7.81
N THR A 281 -9.45 -7.44 7.47
CA THR A 281 -10.34 -7.72 6.36
C THR A 281 -11.71 -7.11 6.60
N ASN A 282 -12.20 -6.30 5.66
CA ASN A 282 -13.61 -6.24 5.31
C ASN A 282 -13.72 -6.19 3.78
N LEU A 283 -14.30 -7.24 3.19
CA LEU A 283 -14.71 -7.25 1.79
C LEU A 283 -16.03 -6.50 1.66
N THR A 284 -16.04 -5.40 0.92
CA THR A 284 -17.17 -5.05 0.05
C THR A 284 -16.63 -4.46 -1.25
N ASN A 285 -17.06 -5.04 -2.36
CA ASN A 285 -16.70 -4.65 -3.72
C ASN A 285 -17.12 -3.18 -4.00
N SER A 286 -16.18 -2.35 -4.45
CA SER A 286 -16.50 -1.21 -5.34
C SER A 286 -15.31 -0.86 -6.22
N SER A 287 -15.47 -1.14 -7.51
CA SER A 287 -14.61 -0.63 -8.57
C SER A 287 -14.98 0.83 -8.81
N THR A 288 -14.13 1.79 -8.43
CA THR A 288 -13.99 3.11 -9.09
C THR A 288 -12.87 3.95 -8.43
N SER A 289 -11.89 4.37 -9.24
CA SER A 289 -11.14 5.66 -9.20
C SER A 289 -10.59 6.20 -7.86
N ARG A 290 -9.25 6.38 -7.83
CA ARG A 290 -8.44 7.36 -7.07
C ARG A 290 -9.06 7.87 -5.74
N ALA A 291 -8.56 7.34 -4.62
CA ALA A 291 -8.97 7.60 -3.24
C ALA A 291 -9.37 9.06 -2.93
N ASP A 292 -10.67 9.35 -2.96
CA ASP A 292 -11.29 10.65 -2.66
C ASP A 292 -11.90 10.66 -1.23
N GLY A 293 -11.31 9.91 -0.29
CA GLY A 293 -11.85 9.74 1.07
C GLY A 293 -10.84 9.65 2.23
N ASP A 294 -9.55 9.40 1.94
CA ASP A 294 -8.53 9.25 2.98
C ASP A 294 -7.96 10.62 3.40
N LEU A 295 -7.84 10.84 4.71
CA LEU A 295 -7.25 12.05 5.25
C LEU A 295 -5.72 11.89 5.31
N THR A 296 -4.99 12.72 4.56
CA THR A 296 -3.51 12.76 4.61
C THR A 296 -3.04 13.76 5.66
N PHE A 297 -2.17 13.34 6.58
CA PHE A 297 -1.65 14.16 7.68
C PHE A 297 -0.17 13.83 7.97
N ARG A 298 0.51 14.73 8.70
CA ARG A 298 1.89 14.58 9.17
C ARG A 298 1.95 14.54 10.69
N LYS A 299 3.11 14.16 11.23
CA LYS A 299 3.39 14.26 12.65
C LYS A 299 3.15 15.71 13.12
N ASP A 300 2.47 15.85 14.25
CA ASP A 300 2.09 17.10 14.92
C ASP A 300 0.93 17.90 14.27
N ASP A 301 0.27 17.37 13.22
CA ASP A 301 -0.96 17.97 12.70
C ASP A 301 -2.13 17.83 13.70
N ARG A 302 -2.96 18.88 13.80
CA ARG A 302 -4.14 18.91 14.67
C ARG A 302 -5.40 18.60 13.88
N ILE A 303 -5.87 17.36 14.00
CA ILE A 303 -7.07 16.88 13.30
C ILE A 303 -8.31 17.13 14.16
N GLN A 304 -9.33 17.75 13.59
CA GLN A 304 -10.63 17.88 14.25
C GLN A 304 -11.41 16.57 14.10
N LEU A 305 -11.64 15.85 15.20
CA LEU A 305 -12.39 14.60 15.19
C LEU A 305 -13.89 14.86 14.94
N ILE A 306 -14.47 14.14 13.98
CA ILE A 306 -15.90 14.21 13.65
C ILE A 306 -16.62 12.97 14.19
N GLU A 307 -16.07 11.78 13.91
CA GLU A 307 -16.67 10.51 14.31
C GLU A 307 -15.57 9.52 14.72
N ARG A 308 -15.75 8.85 15.87
CA ARG A 308 -14.89 7.75 16.34
C ARG A 308 -15.72 6.57 16.84
N THR A 309 -15.16 5.39 16.72
CA THR A 309 -15.61 4.18 17.41
C THR A 309 -14.87 4.01 18.74
N GLU A 310 -15.31 3.09 19.60
CA GLU A 310 -14.67 2.81 20.90
C GLU A 310 -13.32 2.07 20.74
N ASP A 311 -13.09 1.43 19.60
CA ASP A 311 -11.84 0.75 19.29
C ASP A 311 -10.82 1.71 18.66
N LYS A 312 -9.63 1.80 19.26
CA LYS A 312 -8.52 2.64 18.76
C LYS A 312 -7.87 2.09 17.49
N ASN A 313 -8.10 0.83 17.15
CA ASN A 313 -7.55 0.21 15.94
C ASN A 313 -8.45 0.38 14.71
N ASP A 314 -9.58 1.06 14.86
CA ASP A 314 -10.55 1.28 13.80
C ASP A 314 -10.30 2.61 13.07
N TRP A 315 -10.99 2.80 11.94
CA TRP A 315 -10.91 4.04 11.16
C TRP A 315 -11.87 5.08 11.70
N TRP A 316 -11.35 6.29 11.92
CA TRP A 316 -12.11 7.45 12.40
C TRP A 316 -12.24 8.50 11.31
N THR A 317 -13.26 9.34 11.41
CA THR A 317 -13.49 10.45 10.47
C THR A 317 -13.08 11.76 11.11
N GLY A 318 -12.29 12.57 10.40
CA GLY A 318 -11.87 13.87 10.88
C GLY A 318 -11.65 14.88 9.78
N LYS A 319 -11.34 16.11 10.19
CA LYS A 319 -11.13 17.25 9.33
C LYS A 319 -9.79 17.90 9.59
N LEU A 320 -9.01 18.10 8.53
CA LEU A 320 -7.72 18.78 8.55
C LEU A 320 -7.68 19.78 7.39
N ASN A 321 -7.34 21.04 7.67
CA ASN A 321 -7.23 22.12 6.66
C ASN A 321 -8.45 22.27 5.73
N GLY A 322 -9.65 22.01 6.25
CA GLY A 322 -10.91 22.09 5.49
C GLY A 322 -11.30 20.81 4.76
N VAL A 323 -10.40 19.84 4.64
CA VAL A 323 -10.63 18.53 4.00
C VAL A 323 -11.13 17.54 5.04
N VAL A 324 -12.22 16.85 4.73
CA VAL A 324 -12.79 15.78 5.56
C VAL A 324 -12.39 14.44 4.95
N GLY A 325 -11.95 13.51 5.79
CA GLY A 325 -11.57 12.17 5.36
C GLY A 325 -11.42 11.22 6.52
N VAL A 326 -11.20 9.95 6.20
CA VAL A 326 -10.98 8.87 7.17
C VAL A 326 -9.49 8.69 7.47
N PHE A 327 -9.17 8.36 8.71
CA PHE A 327 -7.80 8.06 9.15
C PHE A 327 -7.80 7.01 10.26
N PRO A 328 -6.73 6.22 10.39
CA PRO A 328 -6.61 5.20 11.42
C PRO A 328 -6.41 5.81 12.82
N GLY A 329 -7.26 5.45 13.79
CA GLY A 329 -7.30 6.05 15.13
C GLY A 329 -6.06 5.82 15.99
N ASN A 330 -5.23 4.83 15.65
CA ASN A 330 -3.99 4.51 16.36
C ASN A 330 -2.84 5.50 16.06
N TYR A 331 -3.00 6.44 15.14
CA TYR A 331 -2.01 7.47 14.80
C TYR A 331 -2.28 8.84 15.43
N VAL A 332 -3.28 8.96 16.30
CA VAL A 332 -3.65 10.22 16.96
C VAL A 332 -3.71 10.06 18.48
N GLU A 333 -3.41 11.15 19.19
CA GLU A 333 -3.54 11.26 20.64
C GLU A 333 -4.44 12.45 20.98
N GLU A 334 -5.22 12.32 22.07
CA GLU A 334 -6.13 13.37 22.52
C GLU A 334 -5.31 14.48 23.21
N LEU A 335 -5.47 15.72 22.75
CA LEU A 335 -4.73 16.90 23.22
C LEU A 335 -5.30 17.50 24.50
#